data_AF-A0A973U0M3-F1
#
_entry.id   AF-A0A973U0M3-F1
#
_cell.length_a   1.000
_cell.length_b   1.000
_cell.length_c   1.000
_cell.angle_alpha   90.00
_cell.angle_beta   90.00
_cell.angle_gamma   90.00
#
_symmetry.space_group_name_H-M   'P 1'
#
loop_
_entity.id
_entity.type
_entity.pdbx_description
1 polymer ?
#
loop_
_entity_poly.entity_id
_entity_poly.type
_entity_poly.pdbx_seq_one_letter_code
_entity_poly.pdbx_strand_id
1 'polypeptide(L)'
;MNNIRSRGEAAEQLRDQAASCRRLALMARTVSGSEALRTVARQFDWDAARIDPVPTIVTDRMTPQAASLIRVREALERQTAQWLQRRPQAGRPEADA
;
A
#
# COMPACT_ATOMS: atom_id res chain seq x y z
N MET A 1 -9.41 -16.85 14.46
CA MET A 1 -9.05 -16.07 13.25
C MET A 1 -8.25 -14.80 13.63
N ASN A 2 -7.05 -14.92 14.23
CA ASN A 2 -6.32 -13.77 14.82
C ASN A 2 -4.88 -13.53 14.28
N ASN A 3 -4.32 -14.43 13.47
CA ASN A 3 -2.89 -14.38 13.12
C ASN A 3 -2.52 -13.34 12.06
N ILE A 4 -3.43 -12.98 11.14
CA ILE A 4 -3.11 -12.02 10.06
C ILE A 4 -3.10 -10.59 10.61
N ARG A 5 -4.10 -10.22 11.41
CA ARG A 5 -4.20 -8.91 12.04
C ARG A 5 -3.02 -8.62 12.98
N SER A 6 -2.65 -9.62 13.78
CA SER A 6 -1.49 -9.52 14.70
C SER A 6 -0.15 -9.37 13.96
N ARG A 7 0.03 -10.02 12.80
CA ARG A 7 1.24 -9.86 11.98
C ARG A 7 1.33 -8.49 11.32
N GLY A 8 0.21 -7.97 10.81
CA GLY A 8 0.14 -6.62 10.24
C GLY A 8 0.49 -5.54 11.27
N GLU A 9 -0.10 -5.61 12.46
CA GLU A 9 0.19 -4.67 13.56
C GLU A 9 1.65 -4.73 14.01
N ALA A 10 2.24 -5.93 14.13
CA ALA A 10 3.64 -6.09 14.47
C ALA A 10 4.58 -5.50 13.40
N ALA A 11 4.26 -5.69 12.11
CA ALA A 11 5.03 -5.12 11.02
C ALA A 11 4.92 -3.59 10.95
N GLU A 12 3.74 -3.04 11.26
CA GLU A 12 3.54 -1.59 11.33
C GLU A 12 4.36 -0.95 12.45
N GLN A 13 4.39 -1.56 13.64
CA GLN A 13 5.25 -1.11 14.74
C GLN A 13 6.74 -1.11 14.36
N LEU A 14 7.20 -2.11 13.61
CA LEU A 14 8.58 -2.13 13.10
C LEU A 14 8.85 -1.01 12.10
N ARG A 15 7.91 -0.71 11.20
CA ARG A 15 8.01 0.41 10.24
C ARG A 15 8.08 1.77 10.97
N ASP A 16 7.31 1.92 12.05
CA ASP A 16 7.35 3.13 12.90
C ASP A 16 8.71 3.29 13.60
N GLN A 17 9.27 2.19 14.13
CA GLN A 17 10.61 2.20 14.73
C GLN A 17 11.67 2.56 13.69
N ALA A 18 11.60 2.00 12.48
CA ALA A 18 12.49 2.34 11.37
C ALA A 18 12.41 3.84 11.01
N ALA A 19 11.20 4.41 10.94
CA ALA A 19 10.99 5.83 10.70
C ALA A 19 11.59 6.70 11.82
N SER A 20 11.46 6.27 13.08
CA SER A 20 12.08 6.95 14.23
C SER A 20 13.61 6.95 14.14
N CYS A 21 14.23 5.80 13.83
CA CYS A 21 15.67 5.70 13.63
C CYS A 21 16.16 6.59 12.49
N ARG A 22 15.41 6.69 11.38
CA ARG A 22 15.72 7.63 10.28
C ARG A 22 15.70 9.08 10.74
N ARG A 23 14.69 9.49 11.53
CA ARG A 23 14.62 10.86 12.09
C ARG A 23 15.80 11.15 13.02
N LEU A 24 16.14 10.20 13.90
CA LEU A 24 17.30 10.35 14.79
C LEU A 24 18.62 10.41 13.99
N ALA A 25 18.74 9.65 12.89
CA ALA A 25 19.93 9.68 12.05
C ALA A 25 20.18 11.04 11.39
N LEU A 26 19.12 11.80 11.10
CA LEU A 26 19.21 13.18 10.59
C LEU A 26 19.69 14.16 11.67
N MET A 27 19.45 13.85 12.94
CA MET A 27 19.86 14.66 14.09
C MET A 27 21.18 14.20 14.71
N ALA A 28 21.78 13.13 14.19
CA ALA A 28 23.00 12.56 14.74
C ALA A 28 24.19 13.52 14.59
N ARG A 29 24.92 13.74 15.69
CA ARG A 29 26.09 14.64 15.72
C ARG A 29 27.34 14.04 15.07
N THR A 30 27.34 12.74 14.81
CA THR A 30 28.48 12.01 14.22
C THR A 30 28.04 11.20 13.02
N VAL A 31 28.95 11.06 12.05
CA VAL A 31 28.72 10.24 10.85
C VAL A 31 28.43 8.79 11.25
N SER A 32 29.27 8.23 12.13
CA SER A 32 29.10 6.85 12.63
C SER A 32 27.76 6.64 13.34
N GLY A 33 27.30 7.62 14.14
CA GLY A 33 25.98 7.56 14.79
C GLY A 33 24.83 7.58 13.78
N SER A 34 24.93 8.42 12.74
CA SER A 34 23.96 8.46 11.64
C SER A 34 23.91 7.13 10.88
N GLU A 35 25.07 6.55 10.57
CA GLU A 35 25.18 5.27 9.87
C GLU A 35 24.65 4.08 10.68
N ALA A 36 24.93 4.06 11.98
CA ALA A 36 24.40 3.05 12.89
C ALA A 36 22.86 3.10 12.92
N LEU A 37 22.27 4.29 13.09
CA LEU A 37 20.83 4.48 13.10
C LEU A 37 20.17 4.10 11.76
N ARG A 38 20.82 4.43 10.62
CA ARG A 38 20.35 4.00 9.30
C ARG A 38 20.41 2.48 9.13
N THR A 39 21.43 1.83 9.68
CA THR A 39 21.55 0.37 9.66
C THR A 39 20.44 -0.29 10.46
N VAL A 40 20.16 0.20 11.67
CA VAL A 40 19.05 -0.29 12.49
C VAL A 40 17.70 -0.08 11.79
N ALA A 41 17.48 1.07 11.17
CA ALA A 41 16.25 1.33 10.40
C ALA A 41 16.04 0.31 9.27
N ARG A 42 17.10 -0.03 8.52
CA ARG A 42 17.04 -1.06 7.46
C ARG A 42 16.72 -2.44 8.01
N GLN A 43 17.25 -2.79 9.19
CA GLN A 43 16.95 -4.06 9.83
C GLN A 43 15.46 -4.16 10.20
N PHE A 44 14.89 -3.11 10.78
CA PHE A 44 13.46 -3.08 11.08
C PHE A 44 12.57 -3.17 9.82
N ASP A 45 12.93 -2.48 8.74
CA ASP A 45 12.21 -2.60 7.46
C ASP A 45 12.27 -4.05 6.92
N TRP A 46 13.43 -4.70 7.04
CA TRP A 46 13.61 -6.09 6.61
C TRP A 46 12.78 -7.07 7.44
N ASP A 47 12.77 -6.90 8.77
CA ASP A 47 11.95 -7.72 9.66
C ASP A 47 10.45 -7.48 9.45
N ALA A 48 10.03 -6.23 9.22
CA ALA A 48 8.65 -5.91 8.88
C ALA A 48 8.21 -6.60 7.58
N ALA A 49 9.05 -6.55 6.54
CA ALA A 49 8.80 -7.19 5.25
C ALA A 49 8.75 -8.73 5.34
N ARG A 50 9.50 -9.32 6.29
CA ARG A 50 9.46 -10.76 6.56
C ARG A 50 8.18 -11.19 7.29
N ILE A 51 7.69 -10.37 8.22
CA ILE A 51 6.49 -10.67 9.02
C ILE A 51 5.22 -10.47 8.20
N ASP A 52 5.16 -9.34 7.51
CA ASP A 52 4.07 -8.90 6.66
C ASP A 52 4.68 -8.47 5.32
N PRO A 53 4.86 -9.42 4.39
CA PRO A 53 5.22 -9.12 3.03
C PRO A 53 4.00 -8.44 2.39
N VAL A 54 3.78 -7.18 2.73
CA VAL A 54 2.98 -6.29 1.91
C VAL A 54 3.60 -6.41 0.53
N PRO A 55 2.80 -6.63 -0.53
CA PRO A 55 3.29 -6.42 -1.88
C PRO A 55 3.58 -4.92 -1.95
N THR A 56 4.79 -4.56 -1.52
CA THR A 56 5.36 -3.25 -1.75
C THR A 56 5.40 -3.20 -3.26
N ILE A 57 4.38 -2.57 -3.85
CA ILE A 57 4.53 -1.93 -5.13
C ILE A 57 5.55 -0.84 -4.84
N VAL A 58 6.82 -1.25 -4.81
CA VAL A 58 7.96 -0.35 -4.84
C VAL A 58 7.72 0.41 -6.13
N THR A 59 7.24 1.64 -6.03
CA THR A 59 6.98 2.49 -7.21
C THR A 59 8.26 2.67 -8.05
N ASP A 60 9.43 2.50 -7.42
CA ASP A 60 10.75 2.48 -8.05
C ASP A 60 11.08 1.17 -8.81
N ARG A 61 10.30 0.10 -8.60
CA ARG A 61 10.36 -1.15 -9.37
C ARG A 61 8.96 -1.60 -9.76
N MET A 62 8.21 -0.72 -10.41
CA MET A 62 6.97 -1.12 -11.05
C MET A 62 7.32 -2.06 -12.21
N THR A 63 7.22 -3.36 -11.99
CA THR A 63 7.45 -4.34 -13.06
C THR A 63 6.40 -4.11 -14.15
N PRO A 64 6.71 -4.39 -15.43
CA PRO A 64 5.73 -4.25 -16.52
C PRO A 64 4.42 -4.99 -16.25
N GLN A 65 4.50 -6.09 -15.50
CA GLN A 65 3.36 -6.90 -15.08
C GLN A 65 2.49 -6.19 -14.03
N ALA A 66 3.08 -5.55 -13.01
CA ALA A 66 2.33 -4.77 -12.03
C ALA A 66 1.61 -3.58 -12.68
N ALA A 67 2.28 -2.89 -13.62
CA ALA A 67 1.69 -1.82 -14.41
C ALA A 67 0.51 -2.31 -15.27
N SER A 68 0.62 -3.52 -15.84
CA SER A 68 -0.45 -4.15 -16.62
C SER A 68 -1.68 -4.45 -15.76
N LEU A 69 -1.50 -5.00 -14.55
CA LEU A 69 -2.61 -5.30 -13.65
C LEU A 69 -3.37 -4.05 -13.20
N ILE A 70 -2.66 -2.95 -12.94
CA ILE A 70 -3.28 -1.66 -12.60
C ILE A 70 -4.15 -1.16 -13.76
N ARG A 71 -3.62 -1.19 -15.00
CA ARG A 71 -4.39 -0.76 -16.19
C ARG A 71 -5.63 -1.62 -16.44
N VAL A 72 -5.53 -2.95 -16.25
CA VAL A 72 -6.67 -3.86 -16.39
C VAL A 72 -7.75 -3.54 -15.36
N ARG A 73 -7.35 -3.31 -14.09
CA ARG A 73 -8.29 -2.90 -13.05
C ARG A 73 -8.97 -1.58 -13.38
N GLU A 74 -8.22 -0.55 -13.77
CA GLU A 74 -8.77 0.75 -14.16
C GLU A 74 -9.70 0.68 -15.38
N ALA A 75 -9.41 -0.22 -16.33
CA ALA A 75 -10.28 -0.45 -17.49
C ALA A 75 -11.60 -1.11 -17.06
N LEU A 76 -11.55 -2.08 -16.15
CA LEU A 76 -12.74 -2.75 -15.62
C LEU A 76 -13.62 -1.79 -14.81
N GLU A 77 -13.02 -0.94 -13.98
CA GLU A 77 -13.73 0.10 -13.22
C GLU A 77 -14.43 1.09 -14.17
N ARG A 78 -13.75 1.54 -15.23
CA ARG A 78 -14.35 2.41 -16.26
C ARG A 78 -15.48 1.73 -17.02
N GLN A 79 -15.31 0.48 -17.42
CA GLN A 79 -16.35 -0.28 -18.12
C GLN A 79 -17.58 -0.48 -17.24
N THR A 80 -17.37 -0.77 -15.95
CA THR A 80 -18.45 -0.91 -14.97
C THR A 80 -19.19 0.41 -14.78
N ALA A 81 -18.47 1.53 -14.63
CA ALA A 81 -19.08 2.85 -14.53
C ALA A 81 -19.89 3.22 -15.79
N GLN A 82 -19.36 2.91 -16.97
CA GLN A 82 -20.06 3.15 -18.24
C GLN A 82 -21.33 2.30 -18.36
N TRP A 83 -21.27 1.04 -17.93
CA TRP A 83 -22.45 0.16 -17.94
C TRP A 83 -23.53 0.67 -16.98
N LEU A 84 -23.15 1.15 -15.79
CA LEU A 84 -24.08 1.74 -14.83
C LEU A 84 -24.73 3.02 -15.36
N GLN A 85 -23.99 3.87 -16.08
CA GLN A 85 -24.53 5.08 -16.72
C GLN A 85 -25.51 4.78 -17.86
N ARG A 86 -25.33 3.64 -18.55
CA ARG A 86 -26.16 3.23 -19.68
C ARG A 86 -27.35 2.36 -19.28
N ARG A 87 -27.57 2.09 -17.99
CA ARG A 87 -28.78 1.39 -17.55
C ARG A 87 -30.01 2.21 -17.98
N PRO A 88 -30.92 1.64 -18.79
CA PRO A 88 -32.21 2.26 -19.00
C PRO A 88 -32.93 2.31 -17.64
N GLN A 89 -33.38 3.51 -17.25
CA GLN A 89 -34.32 3.69 -16.14
C GLN A 89 -35.59 2.91 -16.50
N ALA A 90 -35.74 1.71 -15.95
CA ALA A 90 -36.92 0.91 -16.15
C ALA A 90 -38.11 1.60 -15.46
N GLY A 91 -39.05 2.08 -16.27
CA GLY A 91 -40.46 2.21 -15.91
C GLY A 91 -40.81 3.36 -14.98
N ARG A 92 -40.97 4.56 -15.54
CA ARG A 92 -41.98 5.49 -15.03
C ARG A 92 -43.32 4.95 -15.54
N PRO A 93 -44.25 4.47 -14.69
CA PRO A 93 -45.52 3.97 -15.19
C PRO A 93 -46.28 5.14 -15.82
N GLU A 94 -46.62 4.99 -17.11
CA GLU A 94 -47.61 5.82 -17.78
C GLU A 94 -48.91 5.71 -16.98
N ALA A 95 -49.34 6.85 -16.44
CA ALA A 95 -50.68 7.03 -15.94
C ALA A 95 -51.58 7.19 -17.17
N ASP A 96 -52.13 6.07 -17.65
CA ASP A 96 -53.25 6.10 -18.57
C ASP A 96 -54.55 6.38 -17.80
N ALA A 97 -55.31 7.28 -18.41
CA ALA A 97 -56.54 7.92 -17.96
C ALA A 97 -57.78 7.03 -18.04
#